data_AF-A0A518JYV2-F1
#
_entry.id   AF-A0A518JYV2-F1
#
_cell.length_a   1.000
_cell.length_b   1.000
_cell.length_c   1.000
_cell.angle_alpha   90.00
_cell.angle_beta   90.00
_cell.angle_gamma   90.00
#
_symmetry.space_group_name_H-M   'P 1'
#
loop_
_entity.id
_entity.type
_entity.pdbx_description
1 polymer ?
#
loop_
_entity_poly.entity_id
_entity_poly.type
_entity_poly.pdbx_seq_one_letter_code
_entity_poly.pdbx_strand_id
1 'polypeptide(L)'
;MPKVIHDQGERPLIVHSELQGPIRELSFMRRSLLFAELSMISYNDEREATLAGQAIGFPIVKFFNNDGSQAYQFANEFDCVIAARGTEPHEWNDIQADANAATVLAETAGRVHRGFKKEVDDLWPMIEGVLKTNNRPLWFCGHSLGGAMATICAGRCFLSYIASNPEELYTYGSPRVGDRRYVNYVKLTHYRWVNNNDIVTRVPPTWLGYRHRGNEIYLDYRGRIRKLEGWWRTQDRLHGFLRGLRKFNIDHFSDHSIHRYIESILYAMYEEEGITEPPVPVKLAPPAPHTSEAQPNRASTT
;
A
#
# COMPACT_ATOMS: atom_id res chain seq x y z
N MET A 1 -7.56 -21.16 -6.83
CA MET A 1 -7.39 -21.42 -5.38
C MET A 1 -6.27 -20.53 -4.85
N PRO A 2 -6.32 -20.05 -3.59
CA PRO A 2 -5.25 -19.21 -3.07
C PRO A 2 -3.91 -19.95 -3.05
N LYS A 3 -2.83 -19.24 -3.33
CA LYS A 3 -1.45 -19.73 -3.26
C LYS A 3 -0.90 -19.34 -1.89
N VAL A 4 -0.29 -20.31 -1.19
CA VAL A 4 0.27 -20.12 0.16
C VAL A 4 1.78 -20.25 0.08
N ILE A 5 2.49 -19.21 0.54
CA ILE A 5 3.95 -19.16 0.61
C ILE A 5 4.33 -19.08 2.09
N HIS A 6 5.32 -19.84 2.51
CA HIS A 6 5.64 -20.00 3.92
C HIS A 6 7.11 -20.40 4.11
N ASP A 7 7.88 -19.53 4.77
CA ASP A 7 9.17 -19.89 5.37
C ASP A 7 9.00 -20.33 6.84
N GLN A 8 9.89 -21.20 7.32
CA GLN A 8 9.77 -21.78 8.67
C GLN A 8 9.96 -20.72 9.76
N GLY A 9 8.91 -20.47 10.54
CA GLY A 9 8.92 -19.50 11.64
C GLY A 9 8.10 -18.23 11.37
N GLU A 10 7.61 -18.05 10.15
CA GLU A 10 6.85 -16.87 9.75
C GLU A 10 5.38 -17.18 9.44
N ARG A 11 4.56 -16.13 9.32
CA ARG A 11 3.15 -16.32 8.96
C ARG A 11 3.03 -16.60 7.46
N PRO A 12 2.17 -17.54 7.05
CA PRO A 12 1.98 -17.83 5.64
C PRO A 12 1.42 -16.61 4.89
N LEU A 13 2.07 -16.26 3.78
CA LEU A 13 1.63 -15.27 2.81
C LEU A 13 0.58 -15.92 1.90
N ILE A 14 -0.63 -15.37 1.90
CA ILE A 14 -1.78 -15.91 1.15
C ILE A 14 -2.12 -14.95 0.02
N VAL A 15 -2.10 -15.48 -1.20
CA VAL A 15 -2.32 -14.70 -2.43
C VAL A 15 -3.46 -15.32 -3.23
N HIS A 16 -4.44 -14.51 -3.60
CA HIS A 16 -5.64 -14.91 -4.33
C HIS A 16 -5.57 -14.53 -5.81
N SER A 17 -4.79 -13.51 -6.16
CA SER A 17 -4.66 -13.05 -7.54
C SER A 17 -3.91 -14.04 -8.43
N GLU A 18 -4.36 -14.13 -9.67
CA GLU A 18 -3.71 -14.89 -10.71
C GLU A 18 -3.85 -14.13 -12.03
N LEU A 19 -2.71 -13.84 -12.66
CA LEU A 19 -2.62 -13.12 -13.92
C LEU A 19 -2.29 -14.10 -15.04
N GLN A 20 -3.19 -14.15 -16.03
CA GLN A 20 -3.02 -14.93 -17.27
C GLN A 20 -2.90 -14.04 -18.50
N GLY A 21 -3.04 -12.72 -18.33
CA GLY A 21 -3.07 -11.73 -19.40
C GLY A 21 -2.86 -10.30 -18.87
N PRO A 22 -3.15 -9.27 -19.67
CA PRO A 22 -2.96 -7.88 -19.29
C PRO A 22 -3.82 -7.45 -18.08
N ILE A 23 -3.24 -6.66 -17.17
CA ILE A 23 -3.94 -6.13 -15.98
C ILE A 23 -5.16 -5.29 -16.38
N ARG A 24 -5.12 -4.59 -17.53
CA ARG A 24 -6.23 -3.78 -18.03
C ARG A 24 -7.53 -4.56 -18.24
N GLU A 25 -7.44 -5.86 -18.49
CA GLU A 25 -8.59 -6.72 -18.78
C GLU A 25 -9.28 -7.21 -17.49
N LEU A 26 -8.64 -7.05 -16.33
CA LEU A 26 -9.23 -7.40 -15.05
C LEU A 26 -10.39 -6.46 -14.69
N SER A 27 -11.42 -7.02 -14.04
CA SER A 27 -12.46 -6.23 -13.38
C SER A 27 -11.83 -5.28 -12.35
N PHE A 28 -12.53 -4.21 -12.02
CA PHE A 28 -12.03 -3.23 -11.04
C PHE A 28 -11.71 -3.89 -9.69
N MET A 29 -12.52 -4.85 -9.23
CA MET A 29 -12.29 -5.55 -7.96
C MET A 29 -11.07 -6.47 -8.04
N ARG A 30 -10.89 -7.22 -9.14
CA ARG A 30 -9.69 -8.06 -9.35
C ARG A 30 -8.41 -7.23 -9.42
N ARG A 31 -8.44 -6.09 -10.13
CA ARG A 31 -7.33 -5.13 -10.14
C ARG A 31 -7.03 -4.58 -8.75
N SER A 32 -8.07 -4.20 -8.01
CA SER A 32 -7.93 -3.69 -6.65
C SER A 32 -7.38 -4.75 -5.69
N LEU A 33 -7.73 -6.02 -5.86
CA LEU A 33 -7.18 -7.13 -5.08
C LEU A 33 -5.70 -7.35 -5.41
N LEU A 34 -5.36 -7.44 -6.70
CA LEU A 34 -3.99 -7.60 -7.18
C LEU A 34 -3.05 -6.55 -6.59
N PHE A 35 -3.42 -5.27 -6.69
CA PHE A 35 -2.57 -4.20 -6.19
C PHE A 35 -2.51 -4.14 -4.66
N ALA A 36 -3.54 -4.61 -3.95
CA ALA A 36 -3.52 -4.74 -2.50
C ALA A 36 -2.55 -5.86 -2.08
N GLU A 37 -2.58 -6.99 -2.77
CA GLU A 37 -1.69 -8.12 -2.54
C GLU A 37 -0.24 -7.77 -2.86
N LEU A 38 0.04 -7.10 -3.99
CA LEU A 38 1.40 -6.61 -4.29
C LEU A 38 1.89 -5.59 -3.25
N SER A 39 1.00 -4.74 -2.73
CA SER A 39 1.33 -3.83 -1.62
C SER A 39 1.65 -4.58 -0.33
N MET A 40 0.92 -5.66 -0.02
CA MET A 40 1.23 -6.54 1.11
C MET A 40 2.56 -7.29 0.89
N ILE A 41 2.78 -7.81 -0.32
CA ILE A 41 4.00 -8.55 -0.69
C ILE A 41 5.24 -7.70 -0.50
N SER A 42 5.16 -6.38 -0.76
CA SER A 42 6.28 -5.45 -0.63
C SER A 42 6.88 -5.34 0.78
N TYR A 43 6.19 -5.85 1.82
CA TYR A 43 6.72 -5.90 3.19
C TYR A 43 7.64 -7.09 3.46
N ASN A 44 7.62 -8.12 2.61
CA ASN A 44 8.43 -9.32 2.80
C ASN A 44 9.82 -9.15 2.18
N ASP A 45 10.73 -10.05 2.54
CA ASP A 45 12.06 -10.08 1.93
C ASP A 45 12.01 -10.48 0.44
N GLU A 46 13.14 -10.28 -0.23
CA GLU A 46 13.23 -10.44 -1.69
C GLU A 46 12.88 -11.85 -2.16
N ARG A 47 13.21 -12.89 -1.38
CA ARG A 47 12.94 -14.28 -1.75
C ARG A 47 11.44 -14.54 -1.69
N GLU A 48 10.79 -14.23 -0.57
CA GLU A 48 9.34 -14.43 -0.43
C GLU A 48 8.55 -13.58 -1.43
N ALA A 49 8.95 -12.32 -1.60
CA ALA A 49 8.32 -11.42 -2.57
C ALA A 49 8.47 -11.93 -4.01
N THR A 50 9.62 -12.50 -4.35
CA THR A 50 9.86 -13.10 -5.67
C THR A 50 8.96 -14.32 -5.88
N LEU A 51 8.90 -15.24 -4.91
CA LEU A 51 8.03 -16.40 -4.98
C LEU A 51 6.55 -16.01 -5.12
N ALA A 52 6.12 -14.97 -4.41
CA ALA A 52 4.76 -14.44 -4.48
C ALA A 52 4.45 -13.78 -5.81
N GLY A 53 5.35 -12.93 -6.31
CA GLY A 53 5.21 -12.31 -7.63
C GLY A 53 5.11 -13.36 -8.73
N GLN A 54 6.00 -14.36 -8.72
CA GLN A 54 5.98 -15.45 -9.68
C GLN A 54 4.70 -16.29 -9.59
N ALA A 55 4.24 -16.57 -8.36
CA ALA A 55 2.98 -17.27 -8.13
C ALA A 55 1.78 -16.50 -8.69
N ILE A 56 1.76 -15.15 -8.64
CA ILE A 56 0.71 -14.34 -9.25
C ILE A 56 0.76 -14.38 -10.77
N GLY A 57 1.96 -14.40 -11.36
CA GLY A 57 2.16 -14.30 -12.81
C GLY A 57 3.17 -13.23 -13.24
N PHE A 58 4.04 -12.78 -12.34
CA PHE A 58 5.16 -11.88 -12.61
C PHE A 58 6.49 -12.64 -12.57
N PRO A 59 7.01 -13.13 -13.72
CA PRO A 59 8.29 -13.84 -13.75
C PRO A 59 9.48 -12.94 -13.41
N ILE A 60 9.35 -11.62 -13.56
CA ILE A 60 10.40 -10.65 -13.26
C ILE A 60 10.02 -9.91 -11.97
N VAL A 61 10.80 -10.12 -10.92
CA VAL A 61 10.72 -9.37 -9.67
C VAL A 61 12.07 -8.73 -9.40
N LYS A 62 12.07 -7.44 -9.07
CA LYS A 62 13.30 -6.71 -8.75
C LYS A 62 13.09 -5.88 -7.48
N PHE A 63 13.97 -6.07 -6.51
CA PHE A 63 13.99 -5.30 -5.28
C PHE A 63 14.79 -3.99 -5.44
N PHE A 64 14.28 -2.91 -4.86
CA PHE A 64 14.97 -1.64 -4.72
C PHE A 64 15.06 -1.30 -3.24
N ASN A 65 16.28 -1.00 -2.77
CA ASN A 65 16.53 -0.63 -1.39
C ASN A 65 17.64 0.42 -1.34
N ASN A 66 17.38 1.52 -0.63
CA ASN A 66 18.39 2.54 -0.32
C ASN A 66 17.98 3.29 0.94
N ASP A 67 18.89 3.41 1.91
CA ASP A 67 18.68 4.15 3.18
C ASP A 67 17.38 3.79 3.93
N GLY A 68 16.94 2.53 3.86
CA GLY A 68 15.69 2.07 4.48
C GLY A 68 14.44 2.26 3.60
N SER A 69 14.51 3.08 2.56
CA SER A 69 13.47 3.20 1.54
C SER A 69 13.44 1.95 0.67
N GLN A 70 12.26 1.36 0.48
CA GLN A 70 12.11 0.09 -0.22
C GLN A 70 10.94 0.06 -1.20
N ALA A 71 11.13 -0.61 -2.33
CA ALA A 71 10.09 -0.89 -3.32
C ALA A 71 10.44 -2.14 -4.14
N TYR A 72 9.42 -2.69 -4.80
CA TYR A 72 9.58 -3.79 -5.74
C TYR A 72 9.04 -3.40 -7.11
N GLN A 73 9.71 -3.88 -8.15
CA GLN A 73 9.13 -4.04 -9.47
C GLN A 73 8.59 -5.45 -9.61
N PHE A 74 7.36 -5.57 -10.11
CA PHE A 74 6.77 -6.80 -10.62
C PHE A 74 6.48 -6.61 -12.11
N ALA A 75 7.04 -7.45 -12.97
CA ALA A 75 6.86 -7.34 -14.42
C ALA A 75 6.64 -8.71 -15.07
N ASN A 76 5.81 -8.71 -16.11
CA ASN A 76 5.60 -9.84 -17.01
C ASN A 76 5.71 -9.35 -18.46
N GLU A 77 5.23 -10.10 -19.45
CA GLU A 77 5.26 -9.66 -20.84
C GLU A 77 4.29 -8.49 -21.13
N PHE A 78 3.21 -8.37 -20.35
CA PHE A 78 2.12 -7.41 -20.56
C PHE A 78 2.27 -6.13 -19.75
N ASP A 79 2.75 -6.19 -18.51
CA ASP A 79 2.62 -5.12 -17.53
C ASP A 79 3.89 -4.96 -16.68
N CYS A 80 4.08 -3.75 -16.17
CA CYS A 80 5.06 -3.40 -15.15
C CYS A 80 4.36 -2.71 -13.98
N VAL A 81 4.59 -3.20 -12.76
CA VAL A 81 4.04 -2.64 -11.53
C VAL A 81 5.17 -2.24 -10.60
N ILE A 82 5.12 -1.02 -10.05
CA ILE A 82 5.97 -0.59 -8.95
C ILE A 82 5.15 -0.58 -7.67
N ALA A 83 5.50 -1.45 -6.73
CA ALA A 83 4.90 -1.54 -5.40
C ALA A 83 5.87 -0.96 -4.36
N ALA A 84 5.53 0.17 -3.74
CA ALA A 84 6.35 0.77 -2.70
C ALA A 84 6.00 0.18 -1.32
N ARG A 85 7.03 -0.20 -0.56
CA ARG A 85 6.87 -0.70 0.81
C ARG A 85 6.51 0.44 1.75
N GLY A 86 5.59 0.21 2.68
CA GLY A 86 5.32 1.13 3.77
C GLY A 86 6.10 0.78 5.04
N THR A 87 5.98 1.60 6.07
CA THR A 87 6.55 1.29 7.38
C THR A 87 5.62 0.42 8.20
N GLU A 88 6.18 -0.23 9.22
CA GLU A 88 5.39 -1.02 10.15
C GLU A 88 4.61 -0.13 11.13
N PRO A 89 3.48 -0.60 11.67
CA PRO A 89 2.63 0.20 12.57
C PRO A 89 3.36 0.78 13.79
N HIS A 90 4.37 0.08 14.31
CA HIS A 90 5.16 0.56 15.45
C HIS A 90 6.05 1.76 15.07
N GLU A 91 6.66 1.71 13.88
CA GLU A 91 7.47 2.81 13.31
C GLU A 91 6.61 3.99 12.85
N TRP A 92 5.33 3.75 12.56
CA TRP A 92 4.41 4.81 12.18
C TRP A 92 4.18 5.84 13.30
N ASN A 93 4.15 5.40 14.56
CA ASN A 93 4.03 6.34 15.68
C ASN A 93 5.21 7.30 15.73
N ASP A 94 6.41 6.81 15.42
CA ASP A 94 7.62 7.62 15.34
C ASP A 94 7.55 8.59 14.16
N ILE A 95 7.08 8.13 12.99
CA ILE A 95 6.85 8.99 11.82
C ILE A 95 5.81 10.07 12.12
N GLN A 96 4.74 9.75 12.84
CA GLN A 96 3.72 10.71 13.23
C GLN A 96 4.24 11.73 14.24
N ALA A 97 5.10 11.32 15.17
CA ALA A 97 5.76 12.20 16.13
C ALA A 97 6.76 13.14 15.43
N ASP A 98 7.49 12.63 14.43
CA ASP A 98 8.40 13.40 13.57
C ASP A 98 7.67 14.26 12.52
N ALA A 99 6.40 13.96 12.24
CA ALA A 99 5.52 14.70 11.33
C ALA A 99 5.10 16.08 11.86
N ASN A 100 5.92 16.71 12.71
CA ASN A 100 5.97 18.15 12.89
C ASN A 100 6.41 18.86 11.58
N ALA A 101 5.50 18.81 10.61
CA ALA A 101 5.06 19.87 9.71
C ALA A 101 6.05 20.56 8.76
N ALA A 102 7.20 19.99 8.43
CA ALA A 102 7.99 20.50 7.31
C ALA A 102 7.46 19.96 5.97
N THR A 103 6.60 20.73 5.29
CA THR A 103 6.33 20.55 3.85
C THR A 103 7.52 21.06 3.04
N VAL A 104 7.90 20.38 1.97
CA VAL A 104 8.91 20.86 1.01
C VAL A 104 8.30 21.04 -0.38
N LEU A 105 8.89 21.91 -1.18
CA LEU A 105 8.50 22.09 -2.58
C LEU A 105 8.71 20.76 -3.33
N ALA A 106 7.70 20.30 -4.06
CA ALA A 106 7.86 19.20 -5.00
C ALA A 106 8.63 19.70 -6.23
N GLU A 107 9.39 18.82 -6.87
CA GLU A 107 10.21 19.17 -8.05
C GLU A 107 9.39 19.73 -9.22
N THR A 108 8.10 19.40 -9.27
CA THR A 108 7.25 19.69 -10.42
C THR A 108 6.23 20.81 -10.15
N ALA A 109 5.43 20.70 -9.09
CA ALA A 109 4.50 21.76 -8.66
C ALA A 109 3.94 21.52 -7.26
N GLY A 110 3.73 22.59 -6.48
CA GLY A 110 3.13 22.48 -5.15
C GLY A 110 4.10 21.91 -4.11
N ARG A 111 3.55 21.52 -2.96
CA ARG A 111 4.33 21.03 -1.81
C ARG A 111 3.94 19.60 -1.46
N VAL A 112 4.92 18.78 -1.13
CA VAL A 112 4.75 17.42 -0.62
C VAL A 112 5.35 17.29 0.78
N HIS A 113 4.96 16.24 1.50
CA HIS A 113 5.58 15.90 2.77
C HIS A 113 7.07 15.61 2.58
N ARG A 114 7.94 16.22 3.40
CA ARG A 114 9.40 16.09 3.27
C ARG A 114 9.89 14.66 3.40
N GLY A 115 9.39 13.94 4.41
CA GLY A 115 9.77 12.54 4.64
C GLY A 115 9.48 11.68 3.41
N PHE A 116 8.24 11.76 2.89
CA PHE A 116 7.83 10.94 1.75
C PHE A 116 8.64 11.28 0.48
N LYS A 117 8.97 12.57 0.29
CA LYS A 117 9.83 12.97 -0.83
C LYS A 117 11.23 12.39 -0.69
N LYS A 118 11.84 12.45 0.50
CA LYS A 118 13.18 11.90 0.75
C LYS A 118 13.23 10.41 0.40
N GLU A 119 12.30 9.62 0.93
CA GLU A 119 12.25 8.17 0.63
C GLU A 119 12.18 7.89 -0.88
N VAL A 120 11.41 8.71 -1.60
CA VAL A 120 11.26 8.57 -3.05
C VAL A 120 12.52 9.03 -3.78
N ASP A 121 13.18 10.10 -3.33
CA ASP A 121 14.44 10.58 -3.91
C ASP A 121 15.54 9.54 -3.77
N ASP A 122 15.58 8.83 -2.63
CA ASP A 122 16.55 7.78 -2.36
C ASP A 122 16.34 6.56 -3.29
N LEU A 123 15.09 6.24 -3.65
CA LEU A 123 14.76 5.14 -4.59
C LEU A 123 14.76 5.54 -6.07
N TRP A 124 14.48 6.81 -6.38
CA TRP A 124 14.12 7.24 -7.72
C TRP A 124 15.18 6.93 -8.78
N PRO A 125 16.50 7.09 -8.56
CA PRO A 125 17.49 6.77 -9.58
C PRO A 125 17.42 5.31 -10.07
N MET A 126 17.12 4.38 -9.16
CA MET A 126 17.00 2.95 -9.49
C MET A 126 15.70 2.66 -10.24
N ILE A 127 14.59 3.24 -9.78
CA ILE A 127 13.27 3.12 -10.43
C ILE A 127 13.33 3.74 -11.82
N GLU A 128 13.82 4.96 -11.95
CA GLU A 128 13.98 5.68 -13.21
C GLU A 128 14.80 4.86 -14.23
N GLY A 129 15.90 4.25 -13.79
CA GLY A 129 16.74 3.42 -14.65
C GLY A 129 15.97 2.27 -15.32
N VAL A 130 15.03 1.66 -14.59
CA VAL A 130 14.17 0.60 -15.12
C VAL A 130 13.02 1.16 -15.96
N LEU A 131 12.42 2.27 -15.54
CA LEU A 131 11.29 2.87 -16.27
C LEU A 131 11.70 3.46 -17.61
N LYS A 132 12.95 3.91 -17.76
CA LYS A 132 13.52 4.40 -19.04
C LYS A 132 13.49 3.36 -20.16
N THR A 133 13.59 2.07 -19.81
CA THR A 133 13.58 0.98 -20.79
C THR A 133 12.25 0.22 -20.80
N ASN A 134 11.29 0.61 -19.96
CA ASN A 134 9.98 -0.01 -19.91
C ASN A 134 9.12 0.44 -21.11
N ASN A 135 8.62 -0.53 -21.87
CA ASN A 135 7.67 -0.34 -22.96
C ASN A 135 6.28 -0.94 -22.66
N ARG A 136 6.06 -1.38 -21.42
CA ARG A 136 4.82 -2.00 -20.98
C ARG A 136 3.92 -0.97 -20.28
N PRO A 137 2.60 -1.16 -20.31
CA PRO A 137 1.69 -0.58 -19.31
C PRO A 137 2.30 -0.50 -17.91
N LEU A 138 2.31 0.70 -17.32
CA LEU A 138 2.93 0.96 -16.02
C LEU A 138 1.87 1.24 -14.96
N TRP A 139 2.01 0.60 -13.80
CA TRP A 139 1.11 0.74 -12.67
C TRP A 139 1.88 1.04 -11.40
N PHE A 140 1.25 1.75 -10.47
CA PHE A 140 1.82 2.00 -9.16
C PHE A 140 0.86 1.54 -8.07
N CYS A 141 1.41 0.91 -7.03
CA CYS A 141 0.65 0.65 -5.83
C CYS A 141 1.47 0.81 -4.55
N GLY A 142 0.77 0.93 -3.43
CA GLY A 142 1.40 0.95 -2.12
C GLY A 142 0.41 1.08 -0.97
N HIS A 143 0.82 0.59 0.18
CA HIS A 143 0.08 0.65 1.42
C HIS A 143 0.74 1.61 2.42
N SER A 144 -0.05 2.33 3.23
CA SER A 144 0.47 3.24 4.26
C SER A 144 1.45 4.28 3.69
N LEU A 145 2.65 4.42 4.27
CA LEU A 145 3.77 5.21 3.72
C LEU A 145 4.07 4.85 2.26
N GLY A 146 4.05 3.56 1.90
CA GLY A 146 4.25 3.09 0.54
C GLY A 146 3.20 3.65 -0.43
N GLY A 147 1.97 3.88 0.03
CA GLY A 147 0.95 4.57 -0.77
C GLY A 147 1.30 6.04 -1.06
N ALA A 148 1.95 6.72 -0.10
CA ALA A 148 2.45 8.06 -0.32
C ALA A 148 3.63 8.08 -1.29
N MET A 149 4.59 7.17 -1.12
CA MET A 149 5.72 6.99 -2.04
C MET A 149 5.25 6.68 -3.46
N ALA A 150 4.33 5.73 -3.62
CA ALA A 150 3.73 5.38 -4.90
C ALA A 150 3.06 6.58 -5.59
N THR A 151 2.38 7.44 -4.81
CA THR A 151 1.78 8.69 -5.33
C THR A 151 2.86 9.63 -5.88
N ILE A 152 3.97 9.79 -5.17
CA ILE A 152 5.07 10.67 -5.60
C ILE A 152 5.80 10.08 -6.80
N CYS A 153 6.12 8.77 -6.78
CA CYS A 153 6.73 8.07 -7.90
C CYS A 153 5.88 8.17 -9.18
N ALA A 154 4.58 7.89 -9.07
CA ALA A 154 3.67 7.98 -10.21
C ALA A 154 3.57 9.42 -10.74
N GLY A 155 3.48 10.40 -9.86
CA GLY A 155 3.48 11.82 -10.25
C GLY A 155 4.78 12.27 -10.92
N ARG A 156 5.94 11.85 -10.39
CA ARG A 156 7.25 12.15 -10.97
C ARG A 156 7.41 11.50 -12.33
N CYS A 157 6.99 10.24 -12.47
CA CYS A 157 6.99 9.51 -13.73
C CYS A 157 6.12 10.19 -14.79
N PHE A 158 4.87 10.51 -14.45
CA PHE A 158 3.91 11.17 -15.34
C PHE A 158 4.38 12.54 -15.86
N LEU A 159 5.24 13.22 -15.10
CA LEU A 159 5.75 14.55 -15.43
C LEU A 159 7.17 14.52 -16.00
N SER A 160 7.79 13.35 -16.06
CA SER A 160 9.13 13.16 -16.59
C SER A 160 9.13 13.03 -18.11
N TYR A 161 10.33 13.01 -18.69
CA TYR A 161 10.55 12.71 -20.10
C TYR A 161 10.48 11.20 -20.41
N ILE A 162 10.21 10.35 -19.41
CA ILE A 162 10.16 8.89 -19.57
C ILE A 162 8.90 8.55 -20.38
N ALA A 163 9.06 7.76 -21.45
CA ALA A 163 7.94 7.39 -22.32
C ALA A 163 6.90 6.50 -21.62
N SER A 164 7.33 5.73 -20.62
CA SER A 164 6.49 4.87 -19.80
C SER A 164 5.60 5.69 -18.85
N ASN A 165 4.40 6.04 -19.30
CA ASN A 165 3.44 6.76 -18.47
C ASN A 165 2.63 5.80 -17.56
N PRO A 166 2.35 6.18 -16.30
CA PRO A 166 1.46 5.42 -15.44
C PRO A 166 0.02 5.40 -15.98
N GLU A 167 -0.60 4.22 -16.00
CA GLU A 167 -2.02 4.03 -16.36
C GLU A 167 -2.94 4.39 -15.19
N GLU A 168 -2.74 3.74 -14.05
CA GLU A 168 -3.50 3.97 -12.81
C GLU A 168 -2.60 3.81 -11.57
N LEU A 169 -3.01 4.46 -10.49
CA LEU A 169 -2.39 4.37 -9.17
C LEU A 169 -3.39 3.80 -8.16
N TYR A 170 -2.95 2.84 -7.36
CA TYR A 170 -3.76 2.20 -6.31
C TYR A 170 -3.11 2.37 -4.95
N THR A 171 -3.80 2.99 -4.00
CA THR A 171 -3.26 3.14 -2.65
C THR A 171 -4.24 2.67 -1.58
N TYR A 172 -3.68 2.09 -0.51
CA TYR A 172 -4.43 1.48 0.59
C TYR A 172 -3.97 2.11 1.90
N GLY A 173 -4.89 2.69 2.68
CA GLY A 173 -4.52 3.31 3.96
C GLY A 173 -3.52 4.47 3.81
N SER A 174 -3.45 5.12 2.65
CA SER A 174 -2.41 6.11 2.36
C SER A 174 -2.66 7.47 3.04
N PRO A 175 -1.62 8.10 3.61
CA PRO A 175 -1.73 9.44 4.19
C PRO A 175 -1.87 10.52 3.10
N ARG A 176 -2.16 11.76 3.50
CA ARG A 176 -2.15 12.90 2.59
C ARG A 176 -0.72 13.22 2.17
N VAL A 177 -0.48 13.26 0.86
CA VAL A 177 0.87 13.35 0.31
C VAL A 177 1.35 14.79 0.15
N GLY A 178 0.46 15.70 -0.23
CA GLY A 178 0.83 17.08 -0.55
C GLY A 178 -0.31 18.07 -0.48
N ASP A 179 -0.01 19.31 -0.85
CA ASP A 179 -0.95 20.41 -0.87
C ASP A 179 -1.94 20.33 -2.05
N ARG A 180 -2.90 21.24 -2.07
CA ARG A 180 -3.89 21.33 -3.15
C ARG A 180 -3.25 21.48 -4.53
N ARG A 181 -2.12 22.18 -4.65
CA ARG A 181 -1.47 22.40 -5.95
C ARG A 181 -0.83 21.12 -6.45
N TYR A 182 -0.10 20.42 -5.59
CA TYR A 182 0.57 19.16 -5.92
C TYR A 182 -0.44 18.11 -6.37
N VAL A 183 -1.45 17.84 -5.52
CA VAL A 183 -2.42 16.78 -5.84
C VAL A 183 -3.24 17.11 -7.08
N ASN A 184 -3.50 18.41 -7.36
CA ASN A 184 -4.25 18.79 -8.56
C ASN A 184 -3.43 18.82 -9.85
N TYR A 185 -2.09 18.83 -9.74
CA TYR A 185 -1.20 18.98 -10.87
C TYR A 185 -1.16 17.72 -11.75
N VAL A 186 -1.11 16.53 -11.14
CA VAL A 186 -1.10 15.26 -11.85
C VAL A 186 -2.53 14.76 -12.04
N LYS A 187 -2.98 14.61 -13.29
CA LYS A 187 -4.30 14.04 -13.65
C LYS A 187 -4.20 12.54 -13.92
N LEU A 188 -3.59 11.81 -12.99
CA LEU A 188 -3.53 10.35 -13.03
C LEU A 188 -4.78 9.76 -12.37
N THR A 189 -5.36 8.74 -12.96
CA THR A 189 -6.43 7.96 -12.33
C THR A 189 -5.89 7.31 -11.06
N HIS A 190 -6.38 7.75 -9.91
CA HIS A 190 -5.91 7.30 -8.60
C HIS A 190 -7.08 6.72 -7.81
N TYR A 191 -7.04 5.44 -7.49
CA TYR A 191 -8.00 4.78 -6.61
C TYR A 191 -7.42 4.64 -5.20
N ARG A 192 -8.18 5.09 -4.22
CA ARG A 192 -7.75 5.15 -2.82
C ARG A 192 -8.71 4.40 -1.94
N TRP A 193 -8.24 3.30 -1.41
CA TRP A 193 -8.98 2.50 -0.45
C TRP A 193 -8.78 3.08 0.95
N VAL A 194 -9.89 3.37 1.61
CA VAL A 194 -9.93 3.95 2.96
C VAL A 194 -10.81 3.07 3.84
N ASN A 195 -10.24 2.52 4.91
CA ASN A 195 -10.95 1.65 5.83
C ASN A 195 -11.40 2.39 7.09
N ASN A 196 -12.71 2.63 7.22
CA ASN A 196 -13.37 3.09 8.44
C ASN A 196 -12.58 4.10 9.31
N ASN A 197 -12.00 3.63 10.42
CA ASN A 197 -11.31 4.46 11.43
C ASN A 197 -9.79 4.54 11.24
N ASP A 198 -9.25 4.01 10.13
CA ASP A 198 -7.86 4.14 9.76
C ASP A 198 -7.40 5.61 9.89
N ILE A 199 -6.49 5.84 10.84
CA ILE A 199 -5.99 7.15 11.20
C ILE A 199 -4.97 7.69 10.20
N VAL A 200 -4.25 6.81 9.51
CA VAL A 200 -3.20 7.17 8.56
C VAL A 200 -3.78 7.97 7.40
N THR A 201 -4.96 7.56 6.92
CA THR A 201 -5.69 8.29 5.87
C THR A 201 -6.13 9.71 6.27
N ARG A 202 -6.03 10.05 7.57
CA ARG A 202 -6.44 11.34 8.12
C ARG A 202 -5.27 12.23 8.49
N VAL A 203 -4.03 11.82 8.25
CA VAL A 203 -2.85 12.63 8.48
C VAL A 203 -2.03 12.83 7.19
N PRO A 204 -1.26 13.92 7.07
CA PRO A 204 -1.32 15.12 7.90
C PRO A 204 -2.68 15.82 7.82
N PRO A 205 -3.10 16.56 8.86
CA PRO A 205 -4.42 17.20 8.92
C PRO A 205 -4.60 18.28 7.86
N THR A 206 -5.85 18.51 7.44
CA THR A 206 -6.18 19.44 6.35
C THR A 206 -5.93 20.91 6.69
N TRP A 207 -5.93 21.30 7.97
CA TRP A 207 -5.58 22.67 8.38
C TRP A 207 -4.10 23.00 8.12
N LEU A 208 -3.22 22.02 7.94
CA LEU A 208 -1.83 22.21 7.49
C LEU A 208 -1.70 22.33 5.97
N GLY A 209 -2.81 22.50 5.24
CA GLY A 209 -2.82 22.66 3.78
C GLY A 209 -2.78 21.37 2.97
N TYR A 210 -2.55 20.22 3.62
CA TYR A 210 -2.56 18.91 2.96
C TYR A 210 -3.94 18.54 2.44
N ARG A 211 -3.97 17.96 1.24
CA ARG A 211 -5.20 17.53 0.59
C ARG A 211 -5.05 16.13 0.04
N HIS A 212 -6.21 15.55 -0.14
CA HIS A 212 -6.42 14.25 -0.73
C HIS A 212 -6.99 14.48 -2.14
N ARG A 213 -6.53 13.73 -3.14
CA ARG A 213 -7.15 13.63 -4.48
C ARG A 213 -7.19 12.17 -4.93
N GLY A 214 -7.98 11.88 -5.95
CA GLY A 214 -8.27 10.54 -6.44
C GLY A 214 -9.71 10.15 -6.13
N ASN A 215 -10.11 9.00 -6.65
CA ASN A 215 -11.37 8.34 -6.36
C ASN A 215 -11.24 7.62 -5.02
N GLU A 216 -12.00 8.07 -4.02
CA GLU A 216 -12.05 7.37 -2.72
C GLU A 216 -13.03 6.20 -2.77
N ILE A 217 -12.54 5.03 -2.35
CA ILE A 217 -13.33 3.81 -2.15
C ILE A 217 -13.33 3.54 -0.65
N TYR A 218 -14.47 3.83 -0.02
CA TYR A 218 -14.60 3.77 1.43
C TYR A 218 -15.19 2.42 1.87
N LEU A 219 -14.51 1.77 2.81
CA LEU A 219 -14.99 0.59 3.51
C LEU A 219 -15.61 1.00 4.85
N ASP A 220 -16.88 0.61 5.05
CA ASP A 220 -17.62 0.86 6.29
C ASP A 220 -17.06 0.02 7.45
N TYR A 221 -17.54 0.24 8.67
CA TYR A 221 -17.07 -0.51 9.86
C TYR A 221 -17.28 -2.04 9.80
N ARG A 222 -18.00 -2.54 8.78
CA ARG A 222 -18.22 -3.96 8.49
C ARG A 222 -17.38 -4.45 7.31
N GLY A 223 -16.53 -3.61 6.71
CA GLY A 223 -15.72 -3.95 5.55
C GLY A 223 -16.46 -3.88 4.22
N ARG A 224 -17.63 -3.23 4.16
CA ARG A 224 -18.42 -3.13 2.92
C ARG A 224 -18.17 -1.80 2.23
N ILE A 225 -18.15 -1.83 0.90
CA ILE A 225 -18.00 -0.61 0.10
C ILE A 225 -19.26 0.26 0.24
N ARG A 226 -19.08 1.50 0.69
CA ARG A 226 -20.18 2.47 0.88
C ARG A 226 -19.74 3.86 0.45
N LYS A 227 -20.66 4.63 -0.14
CA LYS A 227 -20.50 6.08 -0.33
C LYS A 227 -21.13 6.79 0.86
N LEU A 228 -20.33 7.11 1.88
CA LEU A 228 -20.79 7.81 3.10
C LEU A 228 -20.19 9.22 3.19
N GLU A 229 -21.04 10.19 3.49
CA GLU A 229 -20.68 11.59 3.67
C GLU A 229 -21.32 12.17 4.94
N GLY A 230 -20.72 13.25 5.46
CA GLY A 230 -21.25 14.02 6.58
C GLY A 230 -21.58 13.17 7.81
N TRP A 231 -22.82 13.29 8.30
CA TRP A 231 -23.30 12.62 9.50
C TRP A 231 -23.23 11.08 9.42
N TRP A 232 -23.56 10.49 8.27
CA TRP A 232 -23.53 9.04 8.10
C TRP A 232 -22.13 8.48 8.28
N ARG A 233 -21.11 9.21 7.81
CA ARG A 233 -19.70 8.84 8.00
C ARG A 233 -19.27 8.98 9.46
N THR A 234 -19.76 9.99 10.16
CA THR A 234 -19.50 10.15 11.61
C THR A 234 -20.12 9.00 12.41
N GLN A 235 -21.36 8.61 12.09
CA GLN A 235 -22.02 7.48 12.73
C GLN A 235 -21.29 6.17 12.45
N ASP A 236 -20.89 5.90 11.21
CA ASP A 236 -20.13 4.71 10.84
C ASP A 236 -18.86 4.55 11.67
N ARG A 237 -18.08 5.64 11.80
CA ARG A 237 -16.88 5.69 12.63
C ARG A 237 -17.15 5.41 14.10
N LEU A 238 -18.22 5.99 14.65
CA LEU A 238 -18.63 5.74 16.05
C LEU A 238 -18.97 4.26 16.25
N HIS A 239 -19.71 3.64 15.32
CA HIS A 239 -20.00 2.20 15.38
C HIS A 239 -18.73 1.35 15.29
N GLY A 240 -17.78 1.73 14.42
CA GLY A 240 -16.48 1.10 14.34
C GLY A 240 -15.69 1.18 15.65
N PHE A 241 -15.67 2.35 16.28
CA PHE A 241 -15.00 2.57 17.55
C PHE A 241 -15.64 1.73 18.68
N LEU A 242 -16.97 1.76 18.80
CA LEU A 242 -17.71 0.95 19.77
C LEU A 242 -17.49 -0.56 19.56
N ARG A 243 -17.41 -1.02 18.30
CA ARG A 243 -17.11 -2.41 17.95
C ARG A 243 -15.69 -2.80 18.34
N GLY A 244 -14.72 -1.90 18.17
CA GLY A 244 -13.32 -2.09 18.61
C GLY A 244 -13.22 -2.26 20.12
N LEU A 245 -13.89 -1.39 20.89
CA LEU A 245 -13.97 -1.50 22.36
C LEU A 245 -14.53 -2.86 22.80
N ARG A 246 -15.61 -3.32 22.19
CA ARG A 246 -16.24 -4.61 22.52
C ARG A 246 -15.33 -5.81 22.22
N LYS A 247 -14.41 -5.69 21.26
CA LYS A 247 -13.46 -6.74 20.88
C LYS A 247 -12.13 -6.67 21.65
N PHE A 248 -11.98 -5.77 22.63
CA PHE A 248 -10.71 -5.43 23.27
C PHE A 248 -9.60 -5.06 22.27
N ASN A 249 -10.00 -4.57 21.08
CA ASN A 249 -9.10 -4.25 19.98
C ASN A 249 -9.26 -2.77 19.66
N ILE A 250 -8.78 -1.93 20.59
CA ILE A 250 -8.91 -0.45 20.55
C ILE A 250 -7.89 0.16 19.59
N ASP A 251 -7.04 -0.65 18.98
CA ASP A 251 -5.93 -0.14 18.20
C ASP A 251 -6.40 0.45 16.86
N HIS A 252 -6.22 1.76 16.69
CA HIS A 252 -6.47 2.48 15.43
C HIS A 252 -5.64 1.90 14.27
N PHE A 253 -4.57 1.16 14.57
CA PHE A 253 -3.77 0.42 13.59
C PHE A 253 -4.42 -0.87 13.10
N SER A 254 -5.46 -1.39 13.77
CA SER A 254 -6.14 -2.59 13.30
C SER A 254 -6.87 -2.37 11.97
N ASP A 255 -7.58 -1.23 11.85
CA ASP A 255 -8.24 -0.83 10.60
C ASP A 255 -7.22 -0.41 9.53
N HIS A 256 -5.99 -0.11 9.94
CA HIS A 256 -4.89 0.23 9.04
C HIS A 256 -4.21 -0.99 8.41
N SER A 257 -4.35 -2.20 8.96
CA SER A 257 -3.68 -3.39 8.41
C SER A 257 -4.10 -3.70 6.97
N ILE A 258 -3.13 -3.86 6.06
CA ILE A 258 -3.37 -4.23 4.64
C ILE A 258 -4.23 -5.48 4.49
N HIS A 259 -4.16 -6.42 5.44
CA HIS A 259 -4.95 -7.64 5.41
C HIS A 259 -6.45 -7.37 5.54
N ARG A 260 -6.87 -6.32 6.26
CA ARG A 260 -8.29 -5.92 6.36
C ARG A 260 -8.80 -5.33 5.06
N TYR A 261 -7.95 -4.60 4.36
CA TYR A 261 -8.25 -4.11 3.02
C TYR A 261 -8.42 -5.27 2.05
N ILE A 262 -7.46 -6.21 2.01
CA ILE A 262 -7.52 -7.42 1.16
C ILE A 262 -8.80 -8.22 1.48
N GLU A 263 -9.07 -8.50 2.76
CA GLU A 263 -10.27 -9.23 3.19
C GLU A 263 -11.54 -8.56 2.63
N SER A 264 -11.69 -7.25 2.84
CA SER A 264 -12.87 -6.49 2.40
C SER A 264 -13.01 -6.46 0.87
N ILE A 265 -11.91 -6.27 0.14
CA ILE A 265 -11.89 -6.26 -1.33
C ILE A 265 -12.25 -7.64 -1.86
N LEU A 266 -11.70 -8.69 -1.25
CA LEU A 266 -11.96 -10.07 -1.62
C LEU A 266 -13.45 -10.41 -1.44
N TYR A 267 -14.06 -10.06 -0.31
CA TYR A 267 -15.51 -10.21 -0.11
C TYR A 267 -16.31 -9.47 -1.18
N ALA A 268 -15.96 -8.21 -1.48
CA ALA A 268 -16.65 -7.43 -2.51
C ALA A 268 -16.49 -8.02 -3.92
N MET A 269 -15.33 -8.58 -4.24
CA MET A 269 -15.08 -9.29 -5.49
C MET A 269 -15.94 -10.54 -5.60
N TYR A 270 -16.02 -11.36 -4.55
CA TYR A 270 -16.87 -12.56 -4.53
C TYR A 270 -18.35 -12.21 -4.65
N GLU A 271 -18.82 -11.14 -4.00
CA GLU A 271 -20.18 -10.63 -4.19
C GLU A 271 -20.43 -10.17 -5.64
N GLU A 272 -19.49 -9.46 -6.27
CA GLU A 272 -19.56 -9.02 -7.68
C GLU A 272 -19.65 -10.22 -8.65
N GLU A 273 -18.92 -11.30 -8.35
CA GLU A 273 -18.87 -12.52 -9.17
C GLU A 273 -19.99 -13.53 -8.84
N GLY A 274 -20.85 -13.24 -7.87
CA GLY A 274 -21.95 -14.11 -7.47
C GLY A 274 -21.52 -15.41 -6.79
N ILE A 275 -20.33 -15.44 -6.18
CA ILE A 275 -19.77 -16.62 -5.52
C ILE A 275 -20.22 -16.64 -4.06
N THR A 276 -20.97 -17.67 -3.68
CA THR A 276 -21.72 -17.72 -2.41
C THR A 276 -20.92 -18.18 -1.19
N GLU A 277 -19.71 -18.74 -1.39
CA GLU A 277 -18.81 -19.15 -0.33
C GLU A 277 -17.52 -18.31 -0.38
N PRO A 278 -17.46 -17.18 0.35
CA PRO A 278 -16.20 -16.47 0.50
C PRO A 278 -15.19 -17.40 1.22
N PRO A 279 -13.90 -17.36 0.85
CA PRO A 279 -12.89 -18.14 1.55
C PRO A 279 -12.94 -17.76 3.02
N VAL A 280 -12.96 -18.79 3.87
CA VAL A 280 -12.97 -18.62 5.33
C VAL A 280 -11.88 -17.61 5.69
N PRO A 281 -12.20 -16.52 6.41
CA PRO A 281 -11.20 -15.53 6.77
C PRO A 281 -10.12 -16.27 7.55
N VAL A 282 -8.90 -16.28 7.01
CA VAL A 282 -7.75 -16.83 7.72
C VAL A 282 -7.64 -15.99 8.98
N LYS A 283 -8.00 -16.59 10.13
CA LYS A 283 -7.79 -15.95 11.43
C LYS A 283 -6.30 -15.69 11.53
N LEU A 284 -5.88 -14.46 11.27
CA LEU A 284 -4.52 -14.01 11.55
C LEU A 284 -4.30 -14.24 13.04
N ALA A 285 -3.54 -15.29 13.39
CA ALA A 285 -3.06 -15.47 14.75
C ALA A 285 -2.26 -14.22 15.14
N PRO A 286 -2.31 -13.72 16.39
CA PRO A 286 -1.51 -12.56 16.81
C PRO A 286 -0.02 -12.78 16.54
N PRO A 287 0.78 -11.71 16.37
CA PRO A 287 2.18 -11.87 15.96
C PRO A 287 2.90 -12.63 17.06
N ALA A 288 3.78 -13.55 16.68
CA ALA A 288 4.60 -14.25 17.66
C ALA A 288 5.39 -13.18 18.45
N PRO A 289 5.44 -13.25 19.78
CA PRO A 289 6.26 -12.31 20.55
C PRO A 289 7.70 -12.45 20.08
N HIS A 290 8.32 -11.32 19.73
CA HIS A 290 9.74 -11.28 19.35
C HIS A 290 10.57 -11.83 20.52
N THR A 291 11.08 -13.05 20.37
CA THR A 291 12.16 -13.54 21.23
C THR A 291 13.42 -12.86 20.74
N SER A 292 13.91 -11.86 21.50
CA SER A 292 15.25 -11.33 21.26
C SER A 292 16.25 -12.46 21.56
N GLU A 293 16.72 -13.15 20.52
CA GLU A 293 17.91 -13.97 20.66
C GLU A 293 19.10 -13.03 20.84
N ALA A 294 19.52 -12.86 22.09
CA ALA A 294 20.77 -12.22 22.42
C ALA A 294 21.91 -13.07 21.82
N GLN A 295 22.58 -12.53 20.80
CA GLN A 295 23.82 -13.11 20.31
C GLN A 295 24.88 -13.08 21.43
N PRO A 296 25.57 -14.19 21.73
CA PRO A 296 26.60 -14.20 22.75
C PRO A 296 27.83 -13.43 22.28
N ASN A 297 28.24 -12.44 23.09
CA ASN A 297 29.49 -11.70 22.95
C ASN A 297 30.68 -12.65 22.78
N ARG A 298 31.36 -12.57 21.63
CA ARG A 298 32.71 -13.11 21.50
C ARG A 298 33.67 -12.22 22.29
N ALA A 299 34.02 -12.68 23.48
CA ALA A 299 35.13 -12.14 24.24
C ALA A 299 36.44 -12.40 23.49
N SER A 300 37.16 -11.32 23.22
CA SER A 300 38.56 -11.28 22.86
C SER A 300 39.42 -11.88 23.99
N THR A 301 40.25 -12.86 23.65
CA THR A 301 41.43 -13.24 24.44
C THR A 301 42.65 -13.19 23.53
N THR A 302 43.57 -12.29 23.94
CA THR A 302 45.03 -12.28 23.80
C THR A 302 45.70 -13.39 22.99
#